data_AF-A0A968TP88-F1
#
_entry.id   AF-A0A968TP88-F1
#
_cell.length_a   1.000
_cell.length_b   1.000
_cell.length_c   1.000
_cell.angle_alpha   90.00
_cell.angle_beta   90.00
_cell.angle_gamma   90.00
#
_symmetry.space_group_name_H-M   'P 1'
#
loop_
_entity.id
_entity.type
_entity.pdbx_description
1 polymer ?
#
loop_
_entity_poly.entity_id
_entity_poly.type
_entity_poly.pdbx_seq_one_letter_code
_entity_poly.pdbx_strand_id
1 'polypeptide(L)' 'MSEYPRALDYYQQALAIAREIGDRAGEGRTLSNIGLVYADQEEYLQALDYAYHGFGDRQRNWRSVC' A
#
# COMPACT_ATOMS: atom_id res chain seq x y z
N MET A 1 -11.80 -6.70 19.07
CA MET A 1 -12.66 -6.74 17.87
C MET A 1 -12.11 -5.71 16.92
N SER A 2 -11.17 -6.16 16.09
CA SER A 2 -10.37 -5.27 15.25
C SER A 2 -11.15 -4.86 14.01
N GLU A 3 -11.33 -3.55 13.83
CA GLU A 3 -11.94 -2.91 12.65
C GLU A 3 -10.98 -2.85 11.44
N TYR A 4 -9.87 -3.60 11.49
CA TYR A 4 -8.88 -3.69 10.42
C TYR A 4 -9.40 -4.24 9.07
N PRO A 5 -10.30 -5.25 9.01
CA PRO A 5 -10.78 -5.73 7.72
C PRO A 5 -11.62 -4.68 6.98
N ARG A 6 -12.32 -3.79 7.71
CA ARG A 6 -13.03 -2.66 7.09
C ARG A 6 -12.06 -1.62 6.52
N ALA A 7 -10.99 -1.29 7.24
CA ALA A 7 -9.98 -0.35 6.76
C ALA A 7 -9.30 -0.86 5.48
N LEU A 8 -8.97 -2.15 5.42
CA LEU A 8 -8.38 -2.78 4.23
C LEU A 8 -9.32 -2.73 3.02
N ASP A 9 -10.61 -2.97 3.20
CA ASP A 9 -11.61 -2.91 2.11
C ASP A 9 -11.71 -1.49 1.52
N TYR A 10 -11.75 -0.46 2.38
CA TYR A 10 -11.74 0.94 1.95
C TYR A 10 -10.47 1.30 1.17
N TYR A 11 -9.31 0.85 1.62
CA TYR A 11 -8.06 1.11 0.90
C TYR A 11 -7.99 0.35 -0.42
N GLN A 12 -8.54 -0.88 -0.52
CA GLN A 12 -8.63 -1.59 -1.80
C GLN A 12 -9.53 -0.88 -2.81
N GLN A 13 -10.67 -0.33 -2.36
CA GLN A 13 -11.53 0.49 -3.22
C GLN A 13 -10.81 1.77 -3.68
N ALA A 14 -10.12 2.47 -2.76
CA ALA A 14 -9.32 3.64 -3.10
C ALA A 14 -8.22 3.32 -4.12
N LEU A 15 -7.59 2.14 -4.00
CA LEU A 15 -6.56 1.68 -4.92
C LEU A 15 -7.13 1.33 -6.31
N ALA A 16 -8.32 0.74 -6.37
CA ALA A 16 -9.03 0.51 -7.63
C ALA A 16 -9.37 1.82 -8.35
N ILE A 17 -9.88 2.81 -7.60
CA ILE A 17 -10.18 4.15 -8.13
C ILE A 17 -8.90 4.84 -8.59
N ALA A 18 -7.82 4.81 -7.80
CA ALA A 18 -6.53 5.40 -8.14
C ALA A 18 -5.95 4.82 -9.44
N ARG A 19 -6.11 3.50 -9.65
CA ARG A 19 -5.72 2.83 -10.90
C ARG A 19 -6.60 3.20 -12.09
N GLU A 20 -7.92 3.33 -11.87
CA GLU A 20 -8.86 3.71 -12.91
C GLU A 20 -8.63 5.15 -13.40
N ILE A 21 -8.30 6.07 -12.49
CA ILE A 21 -7.95 7.47 -12.80
C ILE A 21 -6.48 7.64 -13.22
N GLY A 22 -5.64 6.60 -13.08
CA GLY A 22 -4.21 6.65 -13.38
C GLY A 22 -3.37 7.52 -12.42
N ASP A 23 -3.88 7.80 -11.22
CA ASP A 23 -3.20 8.58 -10.19
C ASP A 23 -2.24 7.71 -9.39
N ARG A 24 -0.99 7.67 -9.87
CA ARG A 24 0.11 6.95 -9.22
C ARG A 24 0.43 7.50 -7.82
N ALA A 25 0.27 8.81 -7.61
CA ALA A 25 0.50 9.41 -6.30
C ALA A 25 -0.61 9.02 -5.30
N GLY A 26 -1.84 8.87 -5.78
CA GLY A 26 -2.97 8.31 -5.03
C GLY A 26 -2.77 6.83 -4.67
N GLU A 27 -2.23 6.03 -5.60
CA GLU A 27 -1.88 4.62 -5.36
C GLU A 27 -0.79 4.51 -4.28
N GLY A 28 0.30 5.28 -4.39
CA GLY A 28 1.39 5.30 -3.40
C GLY A 28 0.91 5.66 -1.99
N ARG A 29 0.09 6.72 -1.86
CA ARG A 29 -0.50 7.12 -0.58
C ARG A 29 -1.40 6.04 0.03
N THR A 30 -2.19 5.38 -0.80
CA THR A 30 -3.09 4.31 -0.37
C THR A 30 -2.29 3.12 0.16
N LEU A 31 -1.22 2.72 -0.54
CA LEU A 31 -0.30 1.65 -0.12
C LEU A 31 0.43 1.99 1.19
N SER A 32 0.89 3.23 1.38
CA SER A 32 1.49 3.67 2.64
C SER A 32 0.51 3.56 3.81
N ASN A 33 -0.75 3.94 3.62
CA ASN A 33 -1.78 3.83 4.66
C ASN A 33 -2.12 2.37 5.00
N ILE A 34 -2.15 1.48 4.00
CA ILE A 34 -2.29 0.03 4.22
C ILE A 34 -1.12 -0.49 5.07
N GLY A 35 0.12 -0.10 4.73
CA GLY A 35 1.31 -0.49 5.48
C GLY A 35 1.25 -0.07 6.95
N LEU A 36 0.73 1.12 7.26
CA LEU A 36 0.53 1.59 8.64
C LEU A 36 -0.50 0.74 9.41
N VAL A 37 -1.58 0.30 8.76
CA VAL A 37 -2.59 -0.58 9.38
C VAL A 37 -2.03 -1.97 9.68
N TYR A 38 -1.11 -2.47 8.85
CA TYR A 38 -0.39 -3.73 9.14
C TYR A 38 0.67 -3.56 10.23
N ALA A 39 1.34 -2.41 10.30
CA ALA A 39 2.29 -2.12 11.37
C ALA A 39 1.62 -2.09 12.75
N ASP A 40 0.39 -1.56 12.82
CA ASP A 40 -0.44 -1.56 14.03
C ASP A 40 -0.93 -2.96 14.42
N GLN A 41 -0.97 -3.90 13.46
CA GLN A 41 -1.35 -5.31 13.67
C GLN A 41 -0.17 -6.22 14.08
N GLU A 42 1.02 -5.66 14.36
CA GLU A 42 2.27 -6.40 14.59
C GLU A 42 2.73 -7.26 13.40
N GLU A 43 2.06 -7.17 12.24
CA GLU A 43 2.44 -7.81 10.98
C GLU A 43 3.47 -6.94 10.23
N TYR A 44 4.64 -6.80 10.84
CA TYR A 44 5.72 -5.92 10.38
C TYR A 44 6.22 -6.25 8.96
N LEU A 45 6.17 -7.52 8.56
CA LEU A 45 6.62 -7.98 7.24
C LEU A 45 5.72 -7.48 6.10
N GLN A 46 4.39 -7.57 6.23
CA GLN A 46 3.46 -7.02 5.24
C GLN A 46 3.51 -5.49 5.22
N ALA A 47 3.62 -4.85 6.40
CA ALA A 47 3.75 -3.40 6.49
C ALA A 47 4.94 -2.87 5.69
N LEU A 48 6.09 -3.56 5.79
CA LEU A 48 7.31 -3.21 5.07
C LEU A 48 7.11 -3.33 3.55
N ASP A 49 6.52 -4.43 3.08
CA ASP A 49 6.30 -4.65 1.65
C ASP A 49 5.40 -3.57 1.05
N TYR A 50 4.29 -3.26 1.72
CA TYR A 50 3.37 -2.19 1.32
C TYR A 50 4.02 -0.81 1.37
N ALA A 51 4.86 -0.53 2.37
CA ALA A 51 5.62 0.71 2.45
C ALA A 51 6.63 0.81 1.29
N TYR A 52 7.39 -0.25 1.00
CA TYR A 52 8.33 -0.27 -0.12
C TYR A 52 7.65 -0.09 -1.48
N HIS A 53 6.45 -0.66 -1.67
CA HIS A 53 5.64 -0.45 -2.87
C HIS A 53 5.05 0.97 -2.94
N GLY A 54 4.56 1.52 -1.82
CA GLY A 54 3.97 2.85 -1.75
C GLY A 54 4.97 4.00 -1.90
N PHE A 55 6.19 3.83 -1.41
CA PHE A 55 7.30 4.80 -1.60
C PHE A 55 8.08 4.58 -2.90
N GLY A 56 7.75 3.52 -3.67
CA GLY A 56 8.42 3.09 -4.89
C GLY A 56 8.20 3.95 -6.14
N ASP A 57 7.62 5.15 -6.02
CA ASP A 57 7.49 6.11 -7.14
C ASP A 57 8.83 6.64 -7.67
N ARG A 58 9.96 6.22 -7.09
CA ARG A 58 11.28 6.35 -7.70
C ARG A 58 11.91 4.97 -7.88
N GLN A 59 12.05 4.62 -9.15
CA GLN A 59 12.87 3.55 -9.73
C GLN A 59 12.10 2.30 -10.13
N ARG A 60 11.65 2.38 -11.38
CA ARG A 60 11.86 1.43 -12.48
C ARG A 60 13.09 0.50 -12.31
N ASN A 61 13.22 -0.29 -11.23
CA ASN A 61 14.31 -1.28 -11.13
C ASN A 61 14.19 -2.41 -10.08
N TRP A 62 13.01 -2.75 -9.55
CA TRP A 62 12.93 -3.88 -8.60
C TRP A 62 13.06 -5.28 -9.23
N ARG A 63 13.15 -5.39 -10.57
CA ARG A 63 13.42 -6.66 -11.28
C ARG A 63 14.89 -6.84 -11.72
N SER A 64 15.80 -5.91 -11.46
CA SER A 64 17.20 -6.01 -11.90
C SER A 64 18.22 -6.10 -10.74
N VAL A 65 17.76 -6.43 -9.54
CA VAL A 65 18.64 -6.79 -8.41
C VAL A 65 18.25 -8.18 -7.88
N CYS A 66 18.32 -9.16 -8.79
CA CYS A 66 18.61 -10.56 -8.50
C CYS A 66 19.66 -11.02 -9.52
#